data_AF-A0A6A4AQG8-F1
#
_entry.id   AF-A0A6A4AQG8-F1
#
_cell.length_a   1.000
_cell.length_b   1.000
_cell.length_c   1.000
_cell.angle_alpha   90.00
_cell.angle_beta   90.00
_cell.angle_gamma   90.00
#
_symmetry.space_group_name_H-M   'P 1'
#
loop_
_entity.id
_entity.type
_entity.pdbx_description
1 polymer ?
#
loop_
_entity_poly.entity_id
_entity_poly.type
_entity_poly.pdbx_seq_one_letter_code
_entity_poly.pdbx_strand_id
1 'polypeptide(L)'
;TRCPTQLVLTRTDTFRGTVRLVRFQSGSSDTNDECEEKQDLHRLEDVPDAITKLTQKLIDEGQYISDDQIVIEMCGPDLPNLTLTDLPGLVRTVGDHEDQSIIPRVRQMVDRYMQQERTVIIAVVPANVDMHNTEILQAAQEADPNGTRTIAVVTKVDLVDAGAELAVHELLLNKKKRMHLGYHAVKCRSQRELTKGTSIDKGVANELAFFGQHEYWRKLSP
;
A
#
# COMPACT_ATOMS: atom_id res chain seq x y z
N THR A 1 -5.56 3.50 -5.71
CA THR A 1 -6.24 4.28 -4.65
C THR A 1 -6.22 5.75 -5.00
N ARG A 2 -7.34 6.47 -4.82
CA ARG A 2 -7.49 7.90 -5.20
C ARG A 2 -7.41 8.86 -4.01
N CYS A 3 -7.49 8.35 -2.80
CA CYS A 3 -7.42 9.08 -1.55
C CYS A 3 -6.88 8.16 -0.46
N PRO A 4 -6.25 8.66 0.61
CA PRO A 4 -5.76 7.82 1.70
C PRO A 4 -6.85 6.89 2.23
N THR A 5 -6.56 5.60 2.32
CA THR A 5 -7.48 4.60 2.87
C THR A 5 -6.83 3.97 4.10
N GLN A 6 -7.37 4.23 5.28
CA GLN A 6 -6.85 3.71 6.53
C GLN A 6 -7.71 2.56 7.03
N LEU A 7 -7.07 1.43 7.30
CA LEU A 7 -7.64 0.24 7.89
C LEU A 7 -7.15 0.12 9.33
N VAL A 8 -8.06 0.26 10.29
CA VAL A 8 -7.81 0.09 11.71
C VAL A 8 -8.41 -1.24 12.14
N LEU A 9 -7.57 -2.18 12.52
CA LEU A 9 -7.96 -3.50 13.01
C LEU A 9 -7.71 -3.58 14.51
N THR A 10 -8.71 -4.05 15.26
CA THR A 10 -8.62 -4.23 16.72
C THR A 10 -9.15 -5.59 17.14
N ARG A 11 -8.42 -6.29 18.01
CA ARG A 11 -8.87 -7.55 18.58
C ARG A 11 -9.92 -7.31 19.66
N THR A 12 -11.10 -7.90 19.50
CA THR A 12 -12.23 -7.85 20.45
C THR A 12 -13.03 -9.15 20.42
N ASP A 13 -13.95 -9.37 21.37
CA ASP A 13 -14.74 -10.61 21.41
C ASP A 13 -15.83 -10.68 20.33
N THR A 14 -16.24 -9.54 19.78
CA THR A 14 -17.37 -9.45 18.85
C THR A 14 -16.98 -8.69 17.59
N PHE A 15 -17.42 -9.20 16.42
CA PHE A 15 -17.21 -8.50 15.17
C PHE A 15 -18.06 -7.23 15.10
N ARG A 16 -17.42 -6.10 14.77
CA ARG A 16 -18.08 -4.84 14.39
C ARG A 16 -17.17 -4.09 13.44
N GLY A 17 -17.70 -3.66 12.31
CA GLY A 17 -17.00 -2.79 11.38
C GLY A 17 -17.74 -1.47 11.19
N THR A 18 -17.00 -0.41 10.90
CA THR A 18 -17.56 0.89 10.51
C THR A 18 -16.65 1.52 9.47
N VAL A 19 -17.24 2.24 8.53
CA VAL A 19 -16.50 3.00 7.52
C VAL A 19 -17.00 4.44 7.50
N ARG A 20 -16.08 5.39 7.40
CA ARG A 20 -16.36 6.82 7.43
C ARG A 20 -15.42 7.57 6.49
N LEU A 21 -15.90 8.69 5.97
CA LEU A 21 -15.09 9.63 5.19
C LEU A 21 -14.69 10.80 6.11
N VAL A 22 -13.38 10.99 6.26
CA VAL A 22 -12.77 12.04 7.08
C VAL A 22 -12.27 13.14 6.16
N ARG A 23 -12.80 14.36 6.32
CA ARG A 23 -12.40 15.49 5.49
C ARG A 23 -11.05 16.04 5.92
N PHE A 24 -10.18 16.33 4.96
CA PHE A 24 -8.88 16.92 5.23
C PHE A 24 -9.01 18.41 5.54
N GLN A 25 -8.62 18.82 6.76
CA GLN A 25 -8.63 20.21 7.17
C GLN A 25 -7.22 20.81 7.07
N SER A 26 -6.99 21.68 6.07
CA SER A 26 -5.75 22.45 5.95
C SER A 26 -5.80 23.73 6.81
N GLY A 27 -5.89 23.57 8.14
CA GLY A 27 -5.67 24.59 9.18
C GLY A 27 -6.42 25.93 9.09
N SER A 28 -7.53 26.08 9.84
CA SER A 28 -7.81 27.15 10.81
C SER A 28 -9.21 27.00 11.41
N SER A 29 -9.33 27.35 12.70
CA SER A 29 -10.50 27.35 13.59
C SER A 29 -11.11 26.01 14.02
N ASP A 30 -11.04 25.78 15.34
CA ASP A 30 -11.96 24.95 16.10
C ASP A 30 -13.41 25.19 15.67
N THR A 31 -14.04 24.18 15.09
CA THR A 31 -15.46 23.84 15.33
C THR A 31 -15.75 22.47 14.72
N ASN A 32 -16.13 21.55 15.61
CA ASN A 32 -16.97 20.38 15.40
C ASN A 32 -16.46 19.28 14.45
N ASP A 33 -16.45 18.06 14.97
CA ASP A 33 -16.67 16.80 14.23
C ASP A 33 -17.96 16.92 13.39
N GLU A 34 -17.93 17.68 12.30
CA GLU A 34 -19.10 17.86 11.44
C GLU A 34 -19.31 16.61 10.58
N CYS A 35 -20.17 15.76 11.12
CA CYS A 35 -21.07 14.85 10.41
C CYS A 35 -20.39 13.93 9.40
N GLU A 36 -19.62 12.97 9.91
CA GLU A 36 -19.16 11.86 9.09
C GLU A 36 -20.32 10.92 8.81
N GLU A 37 -20.65 10.71 7.53
CA GLU A 37 -21.50 9.61 7.08
C GLU A 37 -20.82 8.29 7.47
N LYS A 38 -21.12 7.84 8.69
CA LYS A 38 -20.65 6.59 9.25
C LYS A 38 -21.59 5.49 8.78
N GLN A 39 -21.06 4.56 8.02
CA GLN A 39 -21.77 3.37 7.60
C GLN A 39 -21.29 2.19 8.43
N ASP A 40 -22.22 1.50 9.08
CA ASP A 40 -21.91 0.25 9.78
C ASP A 40 -21.64 -0.88 8.76
N LEU A 41 -20.65 -1.70 9.07
CA LEU A 41 -20.27 -2.88 8.29
C LEU A 41 -20.54 -4.12 9.14
N HIS A 42 -21.36 -5.01 8.59
CA HIS A 42 -21.74 -6.25 9.26
C HIS A 42 -20.85 -7.43 8.84
N ARG A 43 -20.20 -7.35 7.67
CA ARG A 43 -19.29 -8.37 7.14
C ARG A 43 -18.05 -7.73 6.50
N LEU A 44 -16.95 -8.48 6.48
CA LEU A 44 -15.72 -8.10 5.77
C LEU A 44 -15.94 -7.96 4.25
N GLU A 45 -16.90 -8.73 3.71
CA GLU A 45 -17.27 -8.71 2.29
C GLU A 45 -17.87 -7.38 1.85
N ASP A 46 -18.41 -6.58 2.78
CA ASP A 46 -19.06 -5.30 2.49
C ASP A 46 -18.04 -4.15 2.34
N VAL A 47 -16.78 -4.37 2.78
CA VAL A 47 -15.73 -3.35 2.81
C VAL A 47 -15.40 -2.80 1.41
N PRO A 48 -15.16 -3.64 0.37
CA PRO A 48 -14.81 -3.15 -0.96
C PRO A 48 -15.90 -2.25 -1.55
N ASP A 49 -17.16 -2.67 -1.43
CA ASP A 49 -18.30 -1.91 -1.95
C ASP A 49 -18.43 -0.55 -1.26
N ALA A 50 -18.20 -0.50 0.06
CA ALA A 50 -18.23 0.75 0.80
C ALA A 50 -17.07 1.70 0.41
N ILE A 51 -15.86 1.17 0.20
CA ILE A 51 -14.73 1.96 -0.32
C ILE A 51 -15.07 2.52 -1.71
N THR A 52 -15.61 1.69 -2.61
CA THR A 52 -15.98 2.10 -3.96
C THR A 52 -17.04 3.20 -3.92
N LYS A 53 -18.07 3.06 -3.07
CA LYS A 53 -19.12 4.07 -2.89
C LYS A 53 -18.55 5.42 -2.42
N LEU A 54 -17.71 5.42 -1.38
CA LEU A 54 -17.11 6.65 -0.86
C LEU A 54 -16.10 7.27 -1.83
N THR A 55 -15.34 6.44 -2.55
CA THR A 55 -14.44 6.90 -3.61
C THR A 55 -15.24 7.54 -4.76
N GLN A 56 -16.37 6.96 -5.15
CA GLN A 56 -17.24 7.54 -6.18
C GLN A 56 -17.81 8.89 -5.74
N LYS A 57 -18.23 9.01 -4.48
CA LYS A 57 -18.69 10.29 -3.91
C LYS A 57 -17.63 11.39 -4.06
N LEU A 58 -16.36 11.09 -3.74
CA LEU A 58 -15.26 12.05 -3.92
C LEU A 58 -15.07 12.46 -5.39
N ILE A 59 -15.22 11.50 -6.32
CA ILE A 59 -15.15 11.78 -7.76
C ILE A 59 -16.30 12.68 -8.20
N ASP A 60 -17.51 12.42 -7.73
CA ASP A 60 -18.71 13.20 -8.05
C ASP A 60 -18.62 14.65 -7.52
N GLU A 61 -17.87 14.85 -6.43
CA GLU A 61 -17.50 16.18 -5.90
C GLU A 61 -16.35 16.86 -6.67
N GLY A 62 -15.87 16.24 -7.75
CA GLY A 62 -14.77 16.75 -8.58
C GLY A 62 -13.37 16.46 -8.03
N GLN A 63 -13.25 15.68 -6.96
CA GLN A 63 -11.98 15.34 -6.33
C GLN A 63 -11.40 14.05 -6.92
N TYR A 64 -10.75 14.15 -8.08
CA TYR A 64 -10.14 12.98 -8.75
C TYR A 64 -9.03 12.33 -7.92
N ILE A 65 -8.23 13.17 -7.25
CA ILE A 65 -7.35 12.81 -6.14
C ILE A 65 -7.74 13.69 -4.96
N SER A 66 -7.96 13.07 -3.79
CA SER A 66 -8.40 13.76 -2.59
C SER A 66 -7.45 13.52 -1.43
N ASP A 67 -7.26 14.56 -0.61
CA ASP A 67 -6.58 14.45 0.68
C ASP A 67 -7.50 13.91 1.78
N ASP A 68 -8.82 13.87 1.53
CA ASP A 68 -9.81 13.27 2.41
C ASP A 68 -9.50 11.78 2.60
N GLN A 69 -9.70 11.26 3.79
CA GLN A 69 -9.33 9.90 4.15
C GLN A 69 -10.57 9.02 4.30
N ILE A 70 -10.57 7.84 3.68
CA ILE A 70 -11.54 6.79 4.01
C ILE A 70 -10.97 5.99 5.18
N VAL A 71 -11.66 6.00 6.32
CA VAL A 71 -11.26 5.23 7.51
C VAL A 71 -12.21 4.05 7.70
N ILE A 72 -11.64 2.86 7.76
CA ILE A 72 -12.32 1.59 7.98
C ILE A 72 -11.84 1.07 9.32
N GLU A 73 -12.73 1.03 10.30
CA GLU A 73 -12.45 0.48 11.61
C GLU A 73 -13.15 -0.87 11.71
N MET A 74 -12.40 -1.94 11.94
CA MET A 74 -12.95 -3.27 12.17
C MET A 74 -12.40 -3.83 13.47
N CYS A 75 -13.28 -4.43 14.24
CA CYS A 75 -12.90 -5.19 15.41
C CYS A 75 -13.49 -6.60 15.34
N GLY A 76 -12.79 -7.56 15.94
CA GLY A 76 -13.22 -8.96 15.98
C GLY A 76 -12.16 -9.88 16.58
N PRO A 77 -12.53 -11.13 16.93
CA PRO A 77 -11.65 -12.03 17.68
C PRO A 77 -10.45 -12.49 16.85
N ASP A 78 -10.65 -12.65 15.55
CA ASP A 78 -9.64 -13.11 14.60
C ASP A 78 -8.80 -11.96 14.00
N LEU A 79 -9.09 -10.71 14.38
CA LEU A 79 -8.35 -9.55 13.86
C LEU A 79 -7.09 -9.27 14.70
N PRO A 80 -5.99 -8.83 14.07
CA PRO A 80 -4.83 -8.32 14.77
C PRO A 80 -5.08 -6.88 15.26
N ASN A 81 -4.27 -6.42 16.21
CA ASN A 81 -4.17 -5.00 16.53
C ASN A 81 -3.19 -4.35 15.55
N LEU A 82 -3.71 -3.73 14.50
CA LEU A 82 -2.89 -3.20 13.40
C LEU A 82 -3.60 -2.03 12.71
N THR A 83 -2.86 -0.97 12.42
CA THR A 83 -3.32 0.13 11.56
C THR A 83 -2.48 0.15 10.29
N LEU A 84 -3.14 0.12 9.14
CA LEU A 84 -2.53 0.22 7.82
C LEU A 84 -3.11 1.43 7.10
N THR A 85 -2.25 2.24 6.47
CA THR A 85 -2.73 3.32 5.60
C THR A 85 -2.22 3.07 4.19
N ASP A 86 -3.15 2.86 3.27
CA ASP A 86 -2.87 2.83 1.84
C ASP A 86 -2.93 4.25 1.27
N LEU A 87 -1.90 4.62 0.50
CA LEU A 87 -1.75 5.95 -0.07
C LEU A 87 -1.82 5.88 -1.60
N PRO A 88 -2.29 6.95 -2.27
CA PRO A 88 -2.15 7.04 -3.72
C PRO A 88 -0.69 6.83 -4.15
N GLY A 89 -0.49 6.02 -5.19
CA GLY A 89 0.84 5.74 -5.71
C GLY A 89 1.48 6.99 -6.31
N LEU A 90 2.79 7.17 -6.10
CA LEU A 90 3.53 8.27 -6.70
C LEU A 90 3.45 8.20 -8.24
N VAL A 91 3.05 9.32 -8.86
CA VAL A 91 2.83 9.44 -10.30
C VAL A 91 3.94 10.29 -10.91
N ARG A 92 4.51 9.85 -12.04
CA ARG A 92 5.58 10.58 -12.75
C ARG A 92 5.11 11.42 -13.91
N THR A 93 4.00 11.01 -14.50
CA THR A 93 3.43 11.60 -15.70
C THR A 93 1.93 11.49 -15.60
N VAL A 94 1.25 12.56 -15.97
CA VAL A 94 -0.20 12.59 -16.13
C VAL A 94 -0.53 12.44 -17.62
N GLY A 95 -1.74 11.96 -17.96
CA GLY A 95 -2.19 11.92 -19.35
C GLY A 95 -2.30 13.33 -19.96
N ASP A 96 -2.37 13.42 -21.29
CA ASP A 96 -2.36 14.71 -22.02
C ASP A 96 -3.46 15.70 -21.60
N HIS A 97 -4.55 15.21 -20.99
CA HIS A 97 -5.72 15.99 -20.56
C HIS A 97 -5.89 16.04 -19.04
N GLU A 98 -4.93 15.54 -18.27
CA GLU A 98 -4.96 15.53 -16.81
C GLU A 98 -4.16 16.70 -16.23
N ASP A 99 -4.56 17.18 -15.06
CA ASP A 99 -3.89 18.29 -14.39
C ASP A 99 -2.51 17.88 -13.86
N GLN A 100 -1.46 18.57 -14.30
CA GLN A 100 -0.09 18.34 -13.84
C GLN A 100 0.11 18.62 -12.34
N SER A 101 -0.78 19.41 -11.72
CA SER A 101 -0.75 19.68 -10.27
C SER A 101 -0.97 18.43 -9.42
N ILE A 102 -1.48 17.34 -10.01
CA ILE A 102 -1.70 16.06 -9.34
C ILE A 102 -0.38 15.47 -8.81
N ILE A 103 0.70 15.57 -9.58
CA ILE A 103 2.02 15.01 -9.21
C ILE A 103 2.52 15.60 -7.88
N PRO A 104 2.72 16.93 -7.76
CA PRO A 104 3.18 17.52 -6.51
C PRO A 104 2.17 17.35 -5.37
N ARG A 105 0.85 17.31 -5.65
CA ARG A 105 -0.18 17.08 -4.63
C ARG A 105 -0.08 15.67 -4.03
N VAL A 106 0.04 14.64 -4.85
CA VAL A 106 0.24 13.26 -4.39
C VAL A 106 1.55 13.12 -3.62
N ARG A 107 2.64 13.73 -4.12
CA ARG A 107 3.94 13.75 -3.42
C ARG A 107 3.81 14.35 -2.02
N GLN A 108 3.22 15.54 -1.91
CA GLN A 108 3.01 16.23 -0.64
C GLN A 108 2.15 15.41 0.31
N MET A 109 1.08 14.79 -0.19
CA MET A 109 0.21 13.91 0.60
C MET A 109 1.01 12.74 1.17
N VAL A 110 1.76 12.03 0.35
CA VAL A 110 2.60 10.89 0.77
C VAL A 110 3.64 11.34 1.80
N ASP A 111 4.30 12.47 1.59
CA ASP A 111 5.31 13.00 2.51
C ASP A 111 4.75 13.28 3.90
N ARG A 112 3.52 13.81 4.01
CA ARG A 112 2.87 14.03 5.32
C ARG A 112 2.74 12.75 6.14
N TYR A 113 2.45 11.62 5.51
CA TYR A 113 2.38 10.33 6.19
C TYR A 113 3.76 9.76 6.48
N MET A 114 4.70 9.86 5.53
CA MET A 114 6.05 9.32 5.69
C MET A 114 6.87 10.04 6.76
N GLN A 115 6.64 11.35 6.96
CA GLN A 115 7.31 12.16 7.99
C GLN A 115 6.94 11.79 9.43
N GLN A 116 5.87 11.00 9.64
CA GLN A 116 5.49 10.53 10.97
C GLN A 116 6.51 9.50 11.49
N GLU A 117 7.30 9.87 12.49
CA GLU A 117 8.41 9.04 13.00
C GLU A 117 7.97 7.66 13.53
N ARG A 118 6.74 7.54 14.02
CA ARG A 118 6.18 6.27 14.54
C ARG A 118 5.60 5.37 13.45
N THR A 119 5.54 5.83 12.21
CA THR A 119 4.95 5.08 11.09
C THR A 119 6.03 4.26 10.39
N VAL A 120 5.81 2.96 10.30
CA VAL A 120 6.67 2.07 9.47
C VAL A 120 6.34 2.32 8.00
N ILE A 121 7.39 2.53 7.20
CA ILE A 121 7.28 2.72 5.76
C ILE A 121 7.43 1.37 5.06
N ILE A 122 6.42 0.97 4.30
CA ILE A 122 6.50 -0.20 3.41
C ILE A 122 6.69 0.30 1.98
N ALA A 123 7.95 0.34 1.53
CA ALA A 123 8.29 0.81 0.18
C ALA A 123 8.18 -0.35 -0.81
N VAL A 124 7.06 -0.41 -1.53
CA VAL A 124 6.77 -1.47 -2.51
C VAL A 124 7.33 -1.08 -3.88
N VAL A 125 8.21 -1.92 -4.43
CA VAL A 125 8.84 -1.74 -5.75
C VAL A 125 8.66 -3.00 -6.59
N PRO A 126 8.36 -2.90 -7.88
CA PRO A 126 8.32 -4.09 -8.74
C PRO A 126 9.75 -4.48 -9.17
N ALA A 127 10.01 -5.78 -9.32
CA ALA A 127 11.32 -6.32 -9.66
C ALA A 127 11.73 -6.05 -11.12
N ASN A 128 10.76 -5.79 -11.99
CA ASN A 128 10.96 -5.60 -13.43
C ASN A 128 11.32 -4.15 -13.84
N VAL A 129 11.51 -3.25 -12.87
CA VAL A 129 11.97 -1.87 -13.12
C VAL A 129 13.30 -1.63 -12.43
N ASP A 130 14.12 -0.73 -12.99
CA ASP A 130 15.38 -0.34 -12.36
C ASP A 130 15.10 0.35 -11.01
N MET A 131 15.59 -0.28 -9.95
CA MET A 131 15.35 0.19 -8.59
C MET A 131 16.09 1.47 -8.24
N HIS A 132 17.15 1.82 -8.97
CA HIS A 132 17.80 3.13 -8.80
C HIS A 132 16.89 4.28 -9.21
N ASN A 133 15.97 4.01 -10.13
CA ASN A 133 15.00 4.97 -10.63
C ASN A 133 13.63 4.80 -9.96
N THR A 134 13.53 4.32 -8.71
CA THR A 134 12.24 4.22 -7.99
C THR A 134 12.04 5.37 -7.02
N GLU A 135 10.99 6.16 -7.25
CA GLU A 135 10.72 7.41 -6.52
C GLU A 135 10.38 7.13 -5.06
N ILE A 136 9.69 6.02 -4.78
CA ILE A 136 9.32 5.62 -3.42
C ILE A 136 10.53 5.32 -2.53
N LEU A 137 11.61 4.74 -3.07
CA LEU A 137 12.82 4.49 -2.27
C LEU A 137 13.56 5.79 -1.97
N GLN A 138 13.54 6.76 -2.89
CA GLN A 138 14.08 8.08 -2.61
C GLN A 138 13.25 8.79 -1.55
N ALA A 139 11.92 8.80 -1.69
CA ALA A 139 11.01 9.37 -0.71
C ALA A 139 11.19 8.76 0.69
N ALA A 140 11.35 7.44 0.75
CA ALA A 140 11.60 6.74 2.01
C ALA A 140 12.94 7.13 2.63
N GLN A 141 13.99 7.26 1.82
CA GLN A 141 15.30 7.71 2.28
C GLN A 141 15.30 9.15 2.79
N GLU A 142 14.50 10.04 2.17
CA GLU A 142 14.31 11.43 2.63
C GLU A 142 13.58 11.48 3.98
N ALA A 143 12.57 10.63 4.18
CA ALA A 143 11.78 10.58 5.42
C ALA A 143 12.40 9.75 6.55
N ASP A 144 13.23 8.75 6.22
CA ASP A 144 13.94 7.87 7.17
C ASP A 144 15.40 7.68 6.72
N PRO A 145 16.28 8.68 6.94
CA PRO A 145 17.66 8.65 6.46
C PRO A 145 18.49 7.47 6.98
N ASN A 146 18.14 6.95 8.17
CA ASN A 146 18.83 5.81 8.77
C ASN A 146 18.23 4.46 8.33
N GLY A 147 17.10 4.46 7.62
CA GLY A 147 16.40 3.26 7.16
C GLY A 147 15.82 2.40 8.29
N THR A 148 15.71 2.92 9.51
CA THR A 148 15.38 2.16 10.73
C THR A 148 13.94 1.68 10.79
N ARG A 149 13.04 2.31 10.02
CA ARG A 149 11.61 2.01 9.96
C ARG A 149 11.12 1.80 8.54
N THR A 150 12.02 1.57 7.59
CA THR A 150 11.71 1.37 6.17
C THR A 150 11.93 -0.08 5.75
N ILE A 151 10.85 -0.75 5.38
CA ILE A 151 10.84 -2.11 4.83
C ILE A 151 10.71 -2.01 3.31
N ALA A 152 11.71 -2.50 2.58
CA ALA A 152 11.66 -2.56 1.12
C ALA A 152 11.04 -3.89 0.66
N VAL A 153 9.91 -3.81 -0.03
CA VAL A 153 9.19 -4.98 -0.55
C VAL A 153 9.30 -5.03 -2.07
N VAL A 154 9.87 -6.11 -2.59
CA VAL A 154 10.04 -6.36 -4.02
C VAL A 154 8.92 -7.27 -4.51
N THR A 155 8.10 -6.79 -5.43
CA THR A 155 6.96 -7.51 -6.02
C THR A 155 7.25 -7.90 -7.47
N LYS A 156 6.33 -8.65 -8.11
CA LYS A 156 6.44 -9.03 -9.54
C LYS A 156 7.75 -9.74 -9.90
N VAL A 157 8.32 -10.48 -8.96
CA VAL A 157 9.55 -11.28 -9.15
C VAL A 157 9.37 -12.41 -10.18
N ASP A 158 8.13 -12.77 -10.48
CA ASP A 158 7.73 -13.70 -11.53
C ASP A 158 7.80 -13.10 -12.95
N LEU A 159 7.92 -11.77 -13.07
CA LEU A 159 8.04 -11.06 -14.34
C LEU A 159 9.46 -10.61 -14.66
N VAL A 160 10.45 -11.12 -13.92
CA VAL A 160 11.86 -10.81 -14.20
C VAL A 160 12.29 -11.63 -15.41
N ASP A 161 12.84 -10.95 -16.42
CA ASP A 161 13.31 -11.58 -17.65
C ASP A 161 14.47 -12.54 -17.39
N ALA A 162 14.53 -13.61 -18.20
CA ALA A 162 15.64 -14.55 -18.18
C ALA A 162 16.97 -13.83 -18.50
N GLY A 163 17.95 -13.98 -17.62
CA GLY A 163 19.23 -13.27 -17.64
C GLY A 163 19.30 -12.07 -16.70
N ALA A 164 18.17 -11.54 -16.22
CA ALA A 164 18.12 -10.43 -15.25
C ALA A 164 17.95 -10.90 -13.79
N GLU A 165 17.65 -12.18 -13.55
CA GLU A 165 17.33 -12.71 -12.22
C GLU A 165 18.50 -12.60 -11.25
N LEU A 166 19.73 -12.78 -11.74
CA LEU A 166 20.93 -12.61 -10.92
C LEU A 166 21.01 -11.20 -10.31
N ALA A 167 20.66 -10.18 -11.10
CA ALA A 167 20.73 -8.80 -10.65
C ALA A 167 19.71 -8.51 -9.54
N VAL A 168 18.50 -9.03 -9.67
CA VAL A 168 17.44 -8.93 -8.65
C VAL A 168 17.80 -9.77 -7.42
N HIS A 169 18.34 -10.97 -7.62
CA HIS A 169 18.77 -11.86 -6.53
C HIS A 169 19.87 -11.21 -5.67
N GLU A 170 20.89 -10.59 -6.28
CA GLU A 170 21.93 -9.89 -5.54
C GLU A 170 21.41 -8.69 -4.75
N LEU A 171 20.42 -8.00 -5.28
CA LEU A 171 19.73 -6.94 -4.56
C LEU A 171 18.94 -7.51 -3.38
N LEU A 172 18.18 -8.59 -3.55
CA LEU A 172 17.44 -9.24 -2.47
C LEU A 172 18.37 -9.73 -1.35
N LEU A 173 19.58 -10.15 -1.69
CA LEU A 173 20.67 -10.44 -0.75
C LEU A 173 21.33 -9.19 -0.14
N ASN A 174 20.78 -8.00 -0.37
CA ASN A 174 21.23 -6.72 0.15
C ASN A 174 22.67 -6.35 -0.28
N LYS A 175 23.14 -6.83 -1.45
CA LYS A 175 24.54 -6.64 -1.92
C LYS A 175 24.75 -5.38 -2.74
N LYS A 176 23.76 -4.97 -3.56
CA LYS A 176 23.90 -3.84 -4.50
C LYS A 176 23.61 -2.48 -3.87
N LYS A 177 22.45 -2.36 -3.24
CA LYS A 177 22.02 -1.21 -2.43
C LYS A 177 21.68 -1.76 -1.07
N ARG A 178 22.22 -1.18 0.01
CA ARG A 178 21.98 -1.69 1.36
C ARG A 178 20.77 -1.01 1.97
N MET A 179 19.81 -1.80 2.43
CA MET A 179 18.71 -1.37 3.31
C MET A 179 18.96 -1.92 4.71
N HIS A 180 18.67 -1.12 5.74
CA HIS A 180 18.88 -1.52 7.14
C HIS A 180 18.04 -2.74 7.53
N LEU A 181 16.76 -2.76 7.12
CA LEU A 181 15.83 -3.88 7.34
C LEU A 181 15.82 -4.92 6.20
N GLY A 182 16.79 -4.82 5.27
CA GLY A 182 16.89 -5.69 4.10
C GLY A 182 15.79 -5.51 3.06
N TYR A 183 15.73 -6.45 2.12
CA TYR A 183 14.68 -6.54 1.10
C TYR A 183 13.85 -7.80 1.31
N HIS A 184 12.55 -7.68 1.05
CA HIS A 184 11.58 -8.76 1.21
C HIS A 184 10.90 -8.98 -0.14
N ALA A 185 10.99 -10.18 -0.70
CA ALA A 185 10.35 -10.49 -1.97
C ALA A 185 8.99 -11.15 -1.74
N VAL A 186 7.98 -10.76 -2.50
CA VAL A 186 6.66 -11.38 -2.47
C VAL A 186 6.14 -11.68 -3.87
N LYS A 187 5.43 -12.80 -3.99
CA LYS A 187 4.67 -13.14 -5.19
C LYS A 187 3.18 -12.96 -4.93
N CYS A 188 2.64 -11.89 -5.50
CA CYS A 188 1.22 -11.61 -5.44
C CYS A 188 0.41 -12.53 -6.38
N ARG A 189 -0.89 -12.64 -6.12
CA ARG A 189 -1.85 -13.24 -7.07
C ARG A 189 -1.87 -12.42 -8.36
N SER A 190 -1.80 -13.10 -9.49
CA SER A 190 -1.92 -12.48 -10.82
C SER A 190 -3.35 -12.01 -11.09
N GLN A 191 -3.53 -11.09 -12.04
CA GLN A 191 -4.85 -10.61 -12.44
C GLN A 191 -5.78 -11.77 -12.85
N ARG A 192 -5.24 -12.78 -13.54
CA ARG A 192 -5.99 -13.98 -13.94
C ARG A 192 -6.46 -14.80 -12.74
N GLU A 193 -5.64 -14.91 -11.69
CA GLU A 193 -6.01 -15.61 -10.46
C GLU A 193 -7.06 -14.86 -9.66
N LEU A 194 -6.98 -13.53 -9.63
CA LEU A 194 -8.01 -12.67 -9.03
C LEU A 194 -9.35 -12.81 -9.75
N THR A 195 -9.37 -12.75 -11.08
CA THR A 195 -10.61 -12.95 -11.88
C THR A 195 -11.23 -14.34 -11.67
N LYS A 196 -10.40 -15.35 -11.36
CA LYS A 196 -10.88 -16.70 -11.04
C LYS A 196 -11.28 -16.91 -9.58
N GLY A 197 -11.20 -15.87 -8.74
CA GLY A 197 -11.55 -15.97 -7.31
C GLY A 197 -10.57 -16.83 -6.51
N THR A 198 -9.28 -16.83 -6.87
CA THR A 198 -8.26 -17.61 -6.15
C THR A 198 -8.15 -17.11 -4.70
N SER A 199 -8.36 -18.03 -3.74
CA SER A 199 -8.31 -17.74 -2.30
C SER A 199 -6.91 -17.27 -1.87
N ILE A 200 -6.86 -16.62 -0.71
CA ILE A 200 -5.59 -16.17 -0.11
C ILE A 200 -4.70 -17.38 0.18
N ASP A 201 -5.23 -18.44 0.80
CA ASP A 201 -4.46 -19.65 1.13
C ASP A 201 -3.82 -20.30 -0.10
N LYS A 202 -4.56 -20.34 -1.22
CA LYS A 202 -4.03 -20.86 -2.49
C LYS A 202 -2.97 -19.93 -3.07
N GLY A 203 -3.13 -18.62 -2.91
CA GLY A 203 -2.10 -17.64 -3.25
C GLY A 203 -0.79 -17.87 -2.48
N VAL A 204 -0.88 -18.08 -1.17
CA VAL A 204 0.28 -18.39 -0.29
C VAL A 204 0.94 -19.70 -0.72
N ALA A 205 0.16 -20.75 -0.99
CA ALA A 205 0.70 -22.01 -1.50
C ALA A 205 1.43 -21.85 -2.85
N ASN A 206 0.89 -21.03 -3.75
CA ASN A 206 1.50 -20.73 -5.05
C ASN A 206 2.79 -19.90 -4.90
N GLU A 207 2.86 -19.01 -3.92
CA GLU A 207 4.04 -18.24 -3.56
C GLU A 207 5.16 -19.15 -3.04
N LEU A 208 4.84 -20.00 -2.04
CA LEU A 208 5.80 -20.96 -1.48
C LEU A 208 6.35 -21.90 -2.56
N ALA A 209 5.49 -22.41 -3.44
CA ALA A 209 5.91 -23.25 -4.56
C ALA A 209 6.84 -22.49 -5.54
N PHE A 210 6.54 -21.22 -5.82
CA PHE A 210 7.37 -20.40 -6.72
C PHE A 210 8.77 -20.15 -6.15
N PHE A 211 8.86 -19.70 -4.89
CA PHE A 211 10.15 -19.46 -4.24
C PHE A 211 10.92 -20.76 -4.03
N GLY A 212 10.25 -21.87 -3.73
CA GLY A 212 10.91 -23.17 -3.53
C GLY A 212 11.44 -23.86 -4.80
N GLN A 213 10.84 -23.57 -5.97
CA GLN A 213 11.20 -24.24 -7.23
C GLN A 213 12.19 -23.45 -8.09
N HIS A 214 12.18 -22.12 -8.00
CA HIS A 214 12.99 -21.28 -8.88
C HIS A 214 14.47 -21.29 -8.50
N GLU A 215 15.36 -21.44 -9.49
CA GLU A 215 16.81 -21.62 -9.26
C GLU A 215 17.44 -20.52 -8.40
N TYR A 216 17.08 -19.26 -8.68
CA TYR A 216 17.55 -18.09 -7.96
C TYR A 216 16.82 -17.88 -6.64
N TRP A 217 15.49 -17.92 -6.66
CA TRP A 217 14.68 -17.51 -5.50
C TRP A 217 14.75 -18.49 -4.33
N ARG A 218 14.96 -19.78 -4.60
CA ARG A 218 15.11 -20.81 -3.55
C ARG A 218 16.35 -20.64 -2.67
N LYS A 219 17.32 -19.83 -3.13
CA LYS A 219 18.57 -19.54 -2.41
C LYS A 219 18.41 -18.39 -1.42
N LEU A 220 17.27 -17.69 -1.44
CA LEU A 220 16.93 -16.66 -0.48
C LEU A 220 16.49 -17.31 0.84
N SER A 221 16.74 -16.64 1.95
CA SER A 221 16.22 -17.07 3.25
C SER A 221 14.69 -16.93 3.27
N PRO A 222 13.97 -17.87 3.90
CA PRO A 222 12.54 -17.72 4.19
C PRO A 222 12.24 -16.50 5.06
#